data_AF-Q9MR47-F1
#
_entry.id   AF-Q9MR47-F1
#
_cell.length_a   1.000
_cell.length_b   1.000
_cell.length_c   1.000
_cell.angle_alpha   90.00
_cell.angle_beta   90.00
_cell.angle_gamma   90.00
#
_symmetry.space_group_name_H-M   'P 1'
#
loop_
_entity.id
_entity.type
_entity.pdbx_description
1 polymer ?
#
loop_
_entity_poly.entity_id
_entity_poly.type
_entity_poly.pdbx_seq_one_letter_code
_entity_poly.pdbx_strand_id
1 'polypeptide(L)'
;MVIVNDFGSLIGRVYALIFKSSVSYYYFVLLVFVLGWFLVYRLPYCYSFYLFSVFLFGVVFVMFVSLFLCRVFSGINNFFASFVPLGTPLYICFLVCIAESISYIIRPLVLILRPFINISLGCFGAVALGNLCFISCWWGVILVGLFFYEVFVALIHWYIVSSILDFSIDH
;
A
#
# COMPACT_ATOMS: atom_id res chain seq x y z
N MET A 1 -31.97 -18.39 13.51
CA MET A 1 -30.84 -17.90 14.32
C MET A 1 -29.93 -17.11 13.38
N VAL A 2 -30.14 -15.79 13.32
CA VAL A 2 -29.48 -14.86 12.41
C VAL A 2 -28.29 -14.26 13.17
N ILE A 3 -27.07 -14.71 12.86
CA ILE A 3 -25.83 -14.16 13.44
C ILE A 3 -24.84 -13.70 12.33
N VAL A 4 -25.21 -13.71 11.05
CA VAL A 4 -24.25 -13.45 9.96
C VAL A 4 -24.60 -12.21 9.13
N ASN A 5 -24.83 -11.06 9.77
CA ASN A 5 -24.98 -9.79 9.03
C ASN A 5 -24.19 -8.61 9.62
N ASP A 6 -23.75 -8.66 10.88
CA ASP A 6 -23.02 -7.54 11.49
C ASP A 6 -21.64 -7.33 10.87
N PHE A 7 -20.88 -8.40 10.63
CA PHE A 7 -19.58 -8.32 9.96
C PHE A 7 -19.69 -7.80 8.53
N GLY A 8 -20.71 -8.23 7.78
CA GLY A 8 -20.97 -7.73 6.43
C GLY A 8 -21.31 -6.25 6.41
N SER A 9 -22.10 -5.77 7.39
CA SER A 9 -22.45 -4.35 7.51
C SER A 9 -21.25 -3.48 7.94
N LEU A 10 -20.39 -3.99 8.83
CA LEU A 10 -19.14 -3.32 9.24
C LEU A 10 -18.16 -3.23 8.08
N ILE A 11 -17.97 -4.33 7.34
CA ILE A 11 -17.17 -4.37 6.12
C ILE A 11 -17.73 -3.39 5.09
N GLY A 12 -19.06 -3.34 4.92
CA GLY A 12 -19.72 -2.39 4.02
C GLY A 12 -19.54 -0.93 4.43
N ARG A 13 -19.56 -0.62 5.74
CA ARG A 13 -19.29 0.73 6.26
C ARG A 13 -17.82 1.12 6.12
N VAL A 14 -16.89 0.21 6.41
CA VAL A 14 -15.45 0.42 6.21
C VAL A 14 -15.15 0.63 4.72
N TYR A 15 -15.78 -0.16 3.85
CA TYR A 15 -15.68 0.00 2.40
C TYR A 15 -16.22 1.37 1.94
N ALA A 16 -17.38 1.81 2.44
CA ALA A 16 -17.95 3.11 2.09
C ALA A 16 -17.16 4.32 2.64
N LEU A 17 -16.39 4.13 3.72
CA LEU A 17 -15.58 5.17 4.36
C LEU A 17 -14.20 5.30 3.71
N ILE A 18 -13.65 4.19 3.19
CA ILE A 18 -12.31 4.14 2.58
C ILE A 18 -12.37 4.34 1.06
N PHE A 19 -13.39 3.81 0.38
CA PHE A 19 -13.54 3.93 -1.07
C PHE A 19 -14.78 4.74 -1.42
N LYS A 20 -14.62 5.70 -2.33
CA LYS A 20 -15.69 6.57 -2.81
C LYS A 20 -16.63 5.82 -3.77
N SER A 21 -17.31 4.77 -3.32
CA SER A 21 -18.37 3.99 -4.02
C SER A 21 -18.08 3.43 -5.43
N SER A 22 -16.96 3.74 -6.07
CA SER A 22 -16.66 3.41 -7.48
C SER A 22 -15.80 2.17 -7.68
N VAL A 23 -15.23 1.57 -6.63
CA VAL A 23 -14.22 0.50 -6.75
C VAL A 23 -14.81 -0.89 -6.49
N SER A 24 -14.65 -1.83 -7.42
CA SER A 24 -15.22 -3.19 -7.30
C SER A 24 -14.84 -3.91 -5.99
N TYR A 25 -15.78 -4.66 -5.40
CA TYR A 25 -15.63 -5.43 -4.15
C TYR A 25 -14.40 -6.36 -4.16
N TYR A 26 -14.00 -6.87 -5.33
CA TYR A 26 -12.81 -7.71 -5.49
C TYR A 26 -11.51 -6.99 -5.08
N TYR A 27 -11.37 -5.68 -5.34
CA TYR A 27 -10.19 -4.92 -4.94
C TYR A 27 -10.12 -4.72 -3.43
N PHE A 28 -11.27 -4.53 -2.78
CA PHE A 28 -11.33 -4.43 -1.33
C PHE A 28 -10.85 -5.72 -0.65
N VAL A 29 -11.31 -6.89 -1.12
CA VAL A 29 -10.87 -8.19 -0.58
C VAL A 29 -9.36 -8.38 -0.74
N LEU A 30 -8.82 -8.02 -1.91
CA LEU A 30 -7.40 -8.09 -2.19
C LEU A 30 -6.57 -7.14 -1.29
N LEU A 31 -7.05 -5.93 -1.03
CA LEU A 31 -6.40 -4.98 -0.13
C LEU A 31 -6.43 -5.44 1.32
N VAL A 32 -7.53 -6.03 1.78
CA VAL A 32 -7.62 -6.63 3.12
C VAL A 32 -6.67 -7.82 3.23
N PHE A 33 -6.52 -8.61 2.16
CA PHE A 33 -5.54 -9.69 2.12
C PHE A 33 -4.11 -9.15 2.25
N VAL A 34 -3.75 -8.11 1.50
CA VAL A 34 -2.44 -7.43 1.61
C VAL A 34 -2.19 -6.92 3.04
N LEU A 35 -3.18 -6.32 3.69
CA LEU A 35 -3.08 -5.91 5.10
C LEU A 35 -2.81 -7.11 6.01
N GLY A 36 -3.55 -8.20 5.83
CA GLY A 36 -3.37 -9.44 6.58
C GLY A 36 -1.95 -9.97 6.46
N TRP A 37 -1.39 -9.99 5.24
CA TRP A 37 0.00 -10.39 5.02
C TRP A 37 1.00 -9.47 5.70
N PHE A 38 0.81 -8.15 5.65
CA PHE A 38 1.70 -7.20 6.36
C PHE A 38 1.70 -7.43 7.88
N LEU A 39 0.56 -7.83 8.46
CA LEU A 39 0.49 -8.16 9.88
C LEU A 39 1.11 -9.53 10.19
N VAL A 40 0.91 -10.54 9.33
CA VAL A 40 1.46 -11.90 9.53
C VAL A 40 2.99 -11.91 9.40
N TYR A 41 3.56 -11.16 8.46
CA TYR A 41 5.03 -11.05 8.30
C TYR A 41 5.75 -10.46 9.51
N ARG A 42 4.98 -9.95 10.47
CA ARG A 42 5.49 -9.39 11.72
C ARG A 42 5.56 -10.38 12.87
N LEU A 43 4.90 -11.53 12.74
CA LEU A 43 5.05 -12.58 13.73
C LEU A 43 6.51 -13.04 13.75
N PRO A 44 7.10 -13.20 14.94
CA PRO A 44 8.49 -13.61 15.06
C PRO A 44 8.71 -14.93 14.31
N TYR A 45 9.87 -15.05 13.66
CA TYR A 45 10.28 -16.21 12.85
C TYR A 45 9.57 -16.43 11.51
N CYS A 46 8.55 -15.64 11.15
CA CYS A 46 7.88 -15.76 9.85
C CYS A 46 8.54 -14.93 8.73
N TYR A 47 9.49 -14.06 9.06
CA TYR A 47 10.09 -13.16 8.08
C TYR A 47 11.17 -13.86 7.23
N SER A 48 10.94 -13.86 5.91
CA SER A 48 11.95 -14.19 4.91
C SER A 48 12.01 -13.07 3.88
N PHE A 49 13.19 -12.46 3.73
CA PHE A 49 13.43 -11.32 2.85
C PHE A 49 13.02 -11.60 1.39
N TYR A 50 13.33 -12.81 0.89
CA TYR A 50 13.02 -13.20 -0.49
C TYR A 50 11.51 -13.40 -0.70
N LEU A 51 10.84 -14.15 0.19
CA LEU A 51 9.40 -14.40 0.06
C LEU A 51 8.59 -13.10 0.16
N PHE A 52 9.02 -12.19 1.03
CA PHE A 52 8.37 -10.90 1.18
C PHE A 52 8.52 -10.01 -0.07
N SER A 53 9.72 -9.98 -0.67
CA SER A 53 9.96 -9.24 -1.92
C SER A 53 9.13 -9.79 -3.08
N VAL A 54 9.12 -11.12 -3.24
CA VAL A 54 8.35 -11.79 -4.28
C VAL A 54 6.85 -11.60 -4.07
N PHE A 55 6.36 -11.64 -2.83
CA PHE A 55 4.95 -11.36 -2.53
C PHE A 55 4.57 -9.93 -2.92
N LEU A 56 5.37 -8.93 -2.52
CA LEU A 56 5.12 -7.53 -2.88
C LEU A 56 5.12 -7.33 -4.40
N PHE A 57 6.11 -7.86 -5.10
CA PHE A 57 6.22 -7.73 -6.55
C PHE A 57 5.21 -8.61 -7.31
N GLY A 58 4.75 -9.72 -6.73
CA GLY A 58 3.77 -10.60 -7.37
C GLY A 58 2.34 -10.13 -7.17
N VAL A 59 2.02 -9.56 -6.00
CA VAL A 59 0.64 -9.21 -5.63
C VAL A 59 0.37 -7.73 -5.90
N VAL A 60 1.18 -6.84 -5.32
CA VAL A 60 0.93 -5.39 -5.41
C VAL A 60 1.22 -4.85 -6.81
N PHE A 61 2.33 -5.28 -7.43
CA PHE A 61 2.66 -4.86 -8.79
C PHE A 61 1.65 -5.38 -9.81
N VAL A 62 1.23 -6.64 -9.72
CA VAL A 62 0.25 -7.22 -10.66
C VAL A 62 -1.11 -6.53 -10.51
N MET A 63 -1.53 -6.17 -9.29
CA MET A 63 -2.74 -5.37 -9.09
C MET A 63 -2.62 -4.01 -9.78
N PHE A 64 -1.50 -3.31 -9.59
CA PHE A 64 -1.27 -2.02 -10.25
C PHE A 64 -1.29 -2.15 -11.78
N VAL A 65 -0.56 -3.12 -12.34
CA VAL A 65 -0.52 -3.38 -13.78
C VAL A 65 -1.90 -3.75 -14.33
N SER A 66 -2.70 -4.53 -13.59
CA SER A 66 -4.05 -4.90 -14.02
C SER A 66 -4.97 -3.69 -14.17
N LEU A 67 -4.94 -2.76 -13.22
CA LEU A 67 -5.72 -1.52 -13.28
C LEU A 67 -5.24 -0.60 -14.40
N PHE A 68 -3.92 -0.46 -14.53
CA PHE A 68 -3.30 0.30 -15.60
C PHE A 68 -3.74 -0.21 -16.98
N LEU A 69 -3.65 -1.53 -17.22
CA LEU A 69 -4.05 -2.13 -18.49
C LEU A 69 -5.55 -1.97 -18.75
N CYS A 70 -6.42 -2.25 -17.78
CA CYS A 70 -7.87 -2.05 -17.93
C CYS A 70 -8.21 -0.62 -18.36
N ARG A 71 -7.52 0.38 -17.82
CA ARG A 71 -7.74 1.79 -18.16
C ARG A 71 -7.24 2.13 -19.56
N VAL A 72 -6.02 1.74 -19.90
CA VAL A 72 -5.42 1.96 -21.23
C VAL A 72 -6.32 1.36 -22.32
N PHE A 73 -6.88 0.17 -22.10
CA PHE A 73 -7.81 -0.45 -23.05
C PHE A 73 -9.19 0.23 -23.10
N SER A 74 -9.65 0.86 -22.01
CA SER A 74 -10.95 1.54 -21.96
C SER A 74 -11.00 2.89 -22.70
N GLY A 75 -9.85 3.56 -22.89
CA GLY A 75 -9.81 4.84 -23.62
C GLY A 75 -8.47 5.56 -23.56
N ILE A 76 -7.64 5.35 -24.58
CA ILE A 76 -6.32 5.98 -24.73
C ILE A 76 -6.43 7.52 -24.77
N ASN A 77 -7.45 8.07 -25.44
CA ASN A 77 -7.60 9.53 -25.57
C ASN A 77 -7.95 10.21 -24.24
N ASN A 78 -8.79 9.59 -23.40
CA ASN A 78 -9.09 10.11 -22.08
C ASN A 78 -7.86 10.03 -21.16
N PHE A 79 -7.09 8.95 -21.27
CA PHE A 79 -5.86 8.77 -20.47
C PHE A 79 -4.83 9.89 -20.74
N PHE A 80 -4.61 10.26 -22.00
CA PHE A 80 -3.72 11.38 -22.33
C PHE A 80 -4.32 12.75 -21.96
N ALA A 81 -5.64 12.90 -21.99
CA ALA A 81 -6.31 14.13 -21.57
C ALA A 81 -6.24 14.35 -20.04
N SER A 82 -6.28 13.27 -19.25
CA SER A 82 -6.16 13.33 -17.77
C SER A 82 -4.82 13.89 -17.27
N PHE A 83 -3.75 13.80 -18.08
CA PHE A 83 -2.43 14.32 -17.69
C PHE A 83 -2.31 15.85 -17.74
N VAL A 84 -3.30 16.54 -18.34
CA VAL A 84 -3.31 18.00 -18.44
C VAL A 84 -4.33 18.58 -17.46
N PRO A 85 -3.90 19.19 -16.34
CA PRO A 85 -4.84 19.82 -15.43
C PRO A 85 -5.52 21.01 -16.09
N LEU A 86 -6.85 21.09 -15.92
CA LEU A 86 -7.69 22.15 -16.45
C LEU A 86 -7.25 23.50 -15.89
N GLY A 87 -6.96 24.47 -16.78
CA GLY A 87 -6.53 25.82 -16.39
C GLY A 87 -5.02 26.06 -16.42
N THR A 88 -4.20 25.10 -16.89
CA THR A 88 -2.77 25.35 -17.11
C THR A 88 -2.51 26.27 -18.31
N PRO A 89 -1.66 27.31 -18.18
CA PRO A 89 -1.26 28.12 -19.32
C PRO A 89 -0.48 27.27 -20.33
N LEU A 90 -0.76 27.45 -21.62
CA LEU A 90 -0.23 26.62 -22.73
C LEU A 90 1.30 26.48 -22.71
N TYR A 91 2.03 27.49 -22.26
CA TYR A 91 3.50 27.47 -22.18
C TYR A 91 4.07 26.44 -21.21
N ILE A 92 3.37 26.14 -20.10
CA ILE A 92 3.86 25.24 -19.04
C ILE A 92 3.25 23.83 -19.19
N CYS A 93 2.17 23.71 -19.97
CA CYS A 93 1.42 22.47 -20.17
C CYS A 93 2.31 21.27 -20.60
N PHE A 94 3.22 21.47 -21.55
CA PHE A 94 4.09 20.37 -22.03
C PHE A 94 5.01 19.82 -20.93
N LEU A 95 5.61 20.69 -20.10
CA LEU A 95 6.46 20.27 -18.99
C LEU A 95 5.66 19.57 -17.89
N VAL A 96 4.45 20.05 -17.58
CA VAL A 96 3.58 19.44 -16.56
C VAL A 96 3.11 18.05 -16.99
N CYS A 97 2.75 17.86 -18.26
CA CYS A 97 2.37 16.55 -18.79
C CYS A 97 3.54 15.53 -18.68
N ILE A 98 4.76 15.96 -18.98
CA ILE A 98 5.96 15.11 -18.78
C ILE A 98 6.19 14.82 -17.30
N ALA A 99 6.05 15.82 -16.43
CA ALA A 99 6.21 15.62 -14.98
C ALA A 99 5.17 14.65 -14.39
N GLU A 100 3.91 14.75 -14.80
CA GLU A 100 2.84 13.87 -14.33
C GLU A 100 3.02 12.44 -14.86
N SER A 101 3.42 12.27 -16.13
CA SER A 101 3.70 10.94 -16.69
C SER A 101 4.89 10.24 -16.01
N ILE A 102 5.97 10.97 -15.71
CA ILE A 102 7.10 10.44 -14.92
C ILE A 102 6.63 10.09 -13.50
N SER A 103 5.87 10.98 -12.85
CA SER A 103 5.36 10.75 -11.49
C SER A 103 4.42 9.54 -11.43
N TYR A 104 3.63 9.32 -12.47
CA TYR A 104 2.75 8.16 -12.62
C TYR A 104 3.54 6.85 -12.69
N ILE A 105 4.65 6.81 -13.43
CA ILE A 105 5.53 5.62 -13.53
C ILE A 105 6.28 5.36 -12.22
N ILE A 106 6.72 6.39 -11.51
CA ILE A 106 7.49 6.25 -10.27
C ILE A 106 6.61 5.78 -9.10
N ARG A 107 5.32 6.16 -9.09
CA ARG A 107 4.35 5.85 -8.03
C ARG A 107 4.29 4.36 -7.64
N PRO A 108 4.13 3.39 -8.55
CA PRO A 108 4.10 1.96 -8.20
C PRO A 108 5.43 1.44 -7.65
N LEU A 109 6.56 1.93 -8.17
CA LEU A 109 7.88 1.51 -7.68
C LEU A 109 8.08 1.97 -6.23
N VAL A 110 7.79 3.25 -5.98
CA VAL A 110 7.87 3.83 -4.63
C VAL A 110 6.88 3.16 -3.67
N LEU A 111 5.73 2.70 -4.17
CA LEU A 111 4.76 1.96 -3.38
C LEU A 111 5.28 0.61 -2.90
N ILE A 112 6.06 -0.11 -3.72
CA ILE A 112 6.65 -1.42 -3.37
C ILE A 112 7.90 -1.27 -2.50
N LEU A 113 8.70 -0.23 -2.75
CA LEU A 113 9.97 -0.01 -2.07
C LEU A 113 9.77 0.44 -0.61
N ARG A 114 8.74 1.25 -0.32
CA ARG A 114 8.43 1.72 1.05
C ARG A 114 8.17 0.61 2.08
N PRO A 115 7.22 -0.32 1.88
CA PRO A 115 6.95 -1.40 2.83
C PRO A 115 8.12 -2.35 2.92
N PHE A 116 8.81 -2.57 1.78
CA PHE A 116 9.99 -3.39 1.71
C PHE A 116 11.08 -2.92 2.67
N ILE A 117 11.46 -1.64 2.58
CA ILE A 117 12.49 -1.06 3.44
C ILE A 117 12.01 -0.99 4.90
N ASN A 118 10.78 -0.53 5.15
CA ASN A 118 10.32 -0.35 6.53
C ASN A 118 10.18 -1.68 7.29
N ILE A 119 9.63 -2.73 6.66
CA ILE A 119 9.44 -4.03 7.32
C ILE A 119 10.77 -4.77 7.46
N SER A 120 11.67 -4.67 6.46
CA SER A 120 13.00 -5.29 6.56
C SER A 120 13.88 -4.64 7.64
N LEU A 121 14.00 -3.30 7.64
CA LEU A 121 14.76 -2.56 8.65
C LEU A 121 14.16 -2.76 10.04
N GLY A 122 12.84 -2.83 10.14
CA GLY A 122 12.15 -3.13 11.38
C GLY A 122 12.55 -4.48 11.98
N CYS A 123 12.47 -5.56 11.18
CA CYS A 123 12.89 -6.89 11.62
C CYS A 123 14.37 -6.96 12.00
N PHE A 124 15.27 -6.36 11.19
CA PHE A 124 16.69 -6.31 11.53
C PHE A 124 16.95 -5.50 12.82
N GLY A 125 16.23 -4.39 13.01
CA GLY A 125 16.28 -3.58 14.22
C GLY A 125 15.79 -4.35 15.46
N ALA A 126 14.68 -5.07 15.33
CA ALA A 126 14.13 -5.90 16.40
C ALA A 126 15.08 -7.04 16.80
N VAL A 127 15.74 -7.69 15.85
CA VAL A 127 16.75 -8.73 16.13
C VAL A 127 17.98 -8.14 16.83
N ALA A 128 18.47 -6.98 16.37
CA ALA A 128 19.60 -6.30 17.00
C ALA A 128 19.28 -5.86 18.44
N LEU A 129 18.11 -5.26 18.67
CA LEU A 129 17.65 -4.87 20.01
C LEU A 129 17.35 -6.09 20.89
N GLY A 130 16.83 -7.17 20.31
CA GLY A 130 16.61 -8.44 21.01
C GLY A 130 17.91 -9.01 21.57
N ASN A 131 19.00 -8.96 20.79
CA ASN A 131 20.33 -9.37 21.25
C ASN A 131 20.85 -8.49 22.41
N LEU A 132 20.59 -7.18 22.37
CA LEU A 132 20.97 -6.25 23.45
C LEU A 132 20.12 -6.44 24.72
N CYS A 133 18.90 -6.95 24.59
CA CYS A 133 18.03 -7.25 25.74
C CYS A 133 18.59 -8.37 26.62
N PHE A 134 19.39 -9.30 26.07
CA PHE A 134 20.09 -10.32 26.88
C PHE A 134 21.16 -9.71 27.79
N ILE A 135 21.69 -8.53 27.45
CA ILE A 135 22.70 -7.82 28.23
C ILE A 135 22.05 -6.94 29.29
N SER A 136 20.96 -6.24 28.96
CA SER A 136 20.19 -5.50 29.96
C SER A 136 18.69 -5.45 29.65
N CYS A 137 17.89 -5.69 30.70
CA CYS A 137 16.43 -5.71 30.63
C CYS A 137 15.81 -4.35 30.22
N TRP A 138 16.55 -3.25 30.40
CA TRP A 138 16.13 -1.91 29.99
C TRP A 138 15.89 -1.78 28.48
N TRP A 139 16.64 -2.51 27.64
CA TRP A 139 16.42 -2.52 26.18
C TRP A 139 15.07 -3.16 25.79
N GLY A 140 14.46 -3.95 26.68
CA GLY A 140 13.14 -4.53 26.46
C GLY A 140 12.03 -3.48 26.29
N VAL A 141 12.10 -2.35 27.01
CA VAL A 141 11.12 -1.26 26.88
C VAL A 141 11.17 -0.63 25.48
N ILE A 142 12.38 -0.46 24.95
CA ILE A 142 12.60 0.09 23.60
C ILE A 142 12.06 -0.89 22.54
N LEU A 143 12.22 -2.19 22.76
CA LEU A 143 11.69 -3.23 21.88
C LEU A 143 10.15 -3.21 21.82
N VAL A 144 9.47 -2.99 22.96
CA VAL A 144 8.01 -2.80 22.99
C VAL A 144 7.60 -1.53 22.24
N GLY A 145 8.33 -0.42 22.43
CA GLY A 145 8.08 0.82 21.69
C GLY A 145 8.22 0.65 20.18
N LEU A 146 9.28 -0.05 19.74
CA LEU A 146 9.49 -0.42 18.35
C LEU A 146 8.34 -1.32 17.85
N PHE A 147 7.83 -2.24 18.67
CA PHE A 147 6.66 -3.03 18.31
C PHE A 147 5.41 -2.17 18.03
N PHE A 148 5.10 -1.13 18.81
CA PHE A 148 3.96 -0.27 18.47
C PHE A 148 4.23 0.56 17.21
N TYR A 149 5.46 1.06 17.06
CA TYR A 149 5.86 1.85 15.91
C TYR A 149 5.66 1.09 14.59
N GLU A 150 6.12 -0.16 14.45
CA GLU A 150 5.94 -0.82 13.15
C GLU A 150 4.50 -1.31 12.88
N VAL A 151 3.63 -1.52 13.91
CA VAL A 151 2.18 -1.75 13.64
C VAL A 151 1.64 -0.51 12.93
N PHE A 152 1.95 0.65 13.49
CA PHE A 152 1.49 1.93 13.00
C PHE A 152 2.00 2.19 11.58
N VAL A 153 3.28 1.92 11.32
CA VAL A 153 3.86 2.02 9.97
C VAL A 153 3.16 1.09 8.98
N ALA A 154 2.84 -0.15 9.37
CA ALA A 154 2.11 -1.09 8.49
C ALA A 154 0.70 -0.59 8.15
N LEU A 155 -0.04 -0.05 9.14
CA LEU A 155 -1.38 0.50 8.95
C LEU A 155 -1.37 1.73 8.05
N ILE A 156 -0.46 2.68 8.30
CA ILE A 156 -0.29 3.86 7.43
C ILE A 156 0.07 3.43 6.02
N HIS A 157 0.97 2.46 5.89
CA HIS A 157 1.42 2.05 4.58
C HIS A 157 0.28 1.40 3.78
N TRP A 158 -0.50 0.52 4.41
CA TRP A 158 -1.71 -0.01 3.80
C TRP A 158 -2.69 1.09 3.36
N TYR A 159 -2.89 2.11 4.19
CA TYR A 159 -3.72 3.27 3.83
C TYR A 159 -3.16 4.02 2.61
N ILE A 160 -1.85 4.30 2.57
CA ILE A 160 -1.20 4.97 1.42
C ILE A 160 -1.33 4.14 0.15
N VAL A 161 -1.14 2.81 0.22
CA VAL A 161 -1.37 1.89 -0.91
C VAL A 161 -2.79 2.02 -1.43
N SER A 162 -3.78 1.94 -0.53
CA SER A 162 -5.19 2.09 -0.86
C SER A 162 -5.48 3.42 -1.54
N SER A 163 -5.00 4.54 -1.00
CA SER A 163 -5.24 5.88 -1.55
C SER A 163 -4.54 6.11 -2.90
N ILE A 164 -3.34 5.56 -3.09
CA ILE A 164 -2.62 5.65 -4.37
C ILE A 164 -3.33 4.86 -5.46
N LEU A 165 -3.83 3.68 -5.12
CA LEU A 165 -4.64 2.85 -6.02
C LEU A 165 -5.94 3.56 -6.39
N ASP A 166 -6.62 4.19 -5.44
CA ASP A 166 -7.84 4.98 -5.70
C ASP A 166 -7.53 6.19 -6.62
N PHE A 167 -6.45 6.92 -6.35
CA PHE A 167 -6.00 8.01 -7.22
C PHE A 167 -5.66 7.55 -8.65
N SER A 168 -5.13 6.33 -8.82
CA SER A 168 -4.82 5.77 -10.14
C SER A 168 -6.06 5.45 -10.98
N ILE A 169 -7.24 5.40 -10.37
CA ILE A 169 -8.52 5.21 -11.06
C ILE A 169 -9.05 6.56 -11.57
N ASP A 170 -8.86 7.63 -10.79
CA ASP A 170 -9.40 8.96 -11.09
C ASP A 170 -8.55 9.77 -12.09
N HIS A 171 -7.26 9.45 -12.27
CA HIS A 171 -6.39 10.02 -13.32
C HIS A 171 -6.28 9.08 -14.54
#